data_AF-A0A920RMM8-F1
#
_entry.id   AF-A0A920RMM8-F1
#
_cell.length_a   1.000
_cell.length_b   1.000
_cell.length_c   1.000
_cell.angle_alpha   90.00
_cell.angle_beta   90.00
_cell.angle_gamma   90.00
#
_symmetry.space_group_name_H-M   'P 1'
#
loop_
_entity.id
_entity.type
_entity.pdbx_description
1 polymer ?
#
loop_
_entity_poly.entity_id
_entity_poly.type
_entity_poly.pdbx_seq_one_letter_code
_entity_poly.pdbx_strand_id
1 'polypeptide(L)'
;MFLETGYTEQCVGLINDDLTEVGQVHLGVVHVFDLDEPKVRPREESIIETGFATPGDLVDDRESFETWSQICLDHLLGESDSGSG
;
A
#
# COMPACT_ATOMS: atom_id res chain seq x y z
N MET A 1 11.65 -3.96 5.06
CA MET A 1 11.71 -4.92 3.93
C MET A 1 13.01 -4.69 3.16
N PHE A 2 13.51 -5.68 2.43
CA PHE A 2 14.52 -5.47 1.39
C PHE A 2 13.93 -5.80 0.02
N LEU A 3 14.21 -4.96 -0.97
CA LEU A 3 13.86 -5.16 -2.37
C LEU A 3 15.12 -5.67 -3.08
N GLU A 4 15.12 -6.92 -3.52
CA GLU A 4 16.29 -7.60 -4.14
C GLU A 4 16.16 -7.66 -5.66
N THR A 5 15.64 -6.59 -6.24
CA THR A 5 15.45 -6.38 -7.67
C THR A 5 15.58 -4.89 -8.01
N GLY A 6 15.65 -4.55 -9.30
CA GLY A 6 15.46 -3.18 -9.76
C GLY A 6 14.04 -2.70 -9.47
N TYR A 7 13.88 -1.41 -9.21
CA TYR A 7 12.58 -0.80 -8.99
C TYR A 7 12.56 0.67 -9.41
N THR A 8 11.34 1.16 -9.68
CA THR A 8 11.05 2.60 -9.71
C THR A 8 10.21 2.98 -8.49
N GLU A 9 10.37 4.22 -8.04
CA GLU A 9 9.66 4.75 -6.87
C GLU A 9 8.94 6.03 -7.27
N GLN A 10 7.68 6.15 -6.87
CA GLN A 10 6.89 7.35 -7.04
C GLN A 10 6.17 7.70 -5.74
N CYS A 11 6.34 8.94 -5.28
CA CYS A 11 5.46 9.52 -4.26
C CYS A 11 4.13 9.89 -4.93
N VAL A 12 3.05 9.24 -4.49
CA VAL A 12 1.72 9.37 -5.12
C VAL A 12 0.77 10.25 -4.32
N GLY A 13 1.10 10.57 -3.06
CA GLY A 13 0.27 11.48 -2.28
C GLY A 13 0.55 11.50 -0.78
N LEU A 14 -0.39 12.12 -0.06
CA LEU A 14 -0.38 12.24 1.39
C LEU A 14 -1.68 11.65 1.96
N ILE A 15 -1.58 11.02 3.13
CA ILE A 15 -2.73 10.59 3.93
C ILE A 15 -2.84 11.52 5.14
N ASN A 16 -3.96 12.23 5.25
CA ASN A 16 -4.36 12.97 6.43
C ASN A 16 -5.71 12.43 6.91
N ASP A 17 -5.66 11.48 7.84
CA ASP A 17 -6.80 10.67 8.28
C ASP A 17 -7.20 11.03 9.71
N ASP A 18 -8.38 11.62 9.90
CA ASP A 18 -8.90 11.97 11.23
C ASP A 18 -9.81 10.89 11.84
N LEU A 19 -9.95 9.73 11.20
CA LEU A 19 -10.90 8.67 11.60
C LEU A 19 -10.47 7.91 12.87
N THR A 20 -9.19 7.95 13.24
CA THR A 20 -8.65 7.29 14.44
C THR A 20 -7.84 8.27 15.29
N GLU A 21 -7.72 8.01 16.60
CA GLU A 21 -6.88 8.85 17.49
C GLU A 21 -5.43 8.92 17.03
N VAL A 22 -4.91 7.83 16.44
CA VAL A 22 -3.57 7.77 15.87
C VAL A 22 -3.51 8.57 14.58
N GLY A 23 -4.48 8.42 13.69
CA GLY A 23 -4.53 9.16 12.42
C GLY A 23 -4.50 10.69 12.62
N GLN A 24 -5.25 11.20 13.59
CA GLN A 24 -5.36 12.64 13.88
C GLN A 24 -4.03 13.33 14.22
N VAL A 25 -2.99 12.55 14.55
CA VAL A 25 -1.66 13.07 14.91
C VAL A 25 -0.55 12.65 13.94
N HIS A 26 -0.89 11.95 12.85
CA HIS A 26 0.07 11.49 11.85
C HIS A 26 -0.29 11.96 10.44
N LEU A 27 0.71 12.46 9.72
CA LEU A 27 0.62 12.71 8.28
C LEU A 27 1.39 11.60 7.55
N GLY A 28 0.68 10.79 6.77
CA GLY A 28 1.27 9.74 5.95
C GLY A 28 1.76 10.26 4.62
N VAL A 29 2.85 9.69 4.08
CA VAL A 29 3.32 9.90 2.72
C VAL A 29 3.26 8.57 1.99
N VAL A 30 2.56 8.52 0.86
CA VAL A 30 2.33 7.28 0.12
C VAL A 30 3.30 7.17 -1.04
N HIS A 31 4.04 6.08 -1.07
CA HIS A 31 4.98 5.75 -2.15
C HIS A 31 4.57 4.43 -2.79
N VAL A 32 4.57 4.40 -4.13
CA VAL A 32 4.41 3.18 -4.92
C VAL A 32 5.79 2.76 -5.44
N PHE A 33 6.12 1.50 -5.22
CA PHE A 33 7.33 0.87 -5.73
C PHE A 33 6.93 -0.15 -6.80
N ASP A 34 7.36 0.08 -8.04
CA ASP A 34 7.19 -0.88 -9.14
C ASP A 34 8.49 -1.66 -9.30
N LEU A 35 8.40 -2.99 -9.19
CA LEU A 35 9.54 -3.90 -9.08
C LEU A 35 9.68 -4.74 -10.35
N ASP A 36 10.90 -4.88 -10.84
CA ASP A 36 11.16 -5.72 -12.03
C ASP A 36 10.85 -7.21 -11.76
N GLU A 37 10.97 -7.67 -10.50
CA GLU A 37 10.69 -9.03 -10.05
C GLU A 37 10.15 -9.04 -8.61
N PRO A 38 9.30 -10.00 -8.19
CA PRO A 38 8.70 -10.04 -6.84
C PRO A 38 9.68 -10.54 -5.75
N LYS A 39 10.91 -10.04 -5.74
CA LYS A 39 11.99 -10.43 -4.81
C LYS A 39 12.02 -9.53 -3.58
N VAL A 40 11.12 -9.79 -2.63
CA VAL A 40 11.05 -9.06 -1.35
C VAL A 40 11.36 -9.97 -0.18
N ARG A 41 12.05 -9.46 0.84
CA ARG A 41 12.29 -10.17 2.11
C ARG A 41 12.03 -9.30 3.33
N PRO A 42 11.59 -9.87 4.47
CA PRO A 42 11.41 -9.11 5.70
C PRO A 42 12.76 -8.60 6.20
N ARG A 43 12.71 -7.45 6.89
CA ARG A 43 13.89 -6.86 7.55
C ARG A 43 13.85 -7.01 9.07
N GLU A 44 12.68 -7.33 9.61
CA GLU A 44 12.41 -7.45 11.04
C GLU A 44 11.80 -8.82 11.32
N GLU A 45 12.16 -9.43 12.44
CA GLU A 45 11.72 -10.77 12.82
C GLU A 45 10.20 -10.86 13.09
N SER A 46 9.58 -9.73 13.44
CA SER A 46 8.14 -9.60 13.66
C SER A 46 7.30 -9.64 12.38
N ILE A 47 7.91 -9.43 11.21
CA ILE A 47 7.23 -9.49 9.91
C ILE A 47 7.40 -10.90 9.34
N ILE A 48 6.42 -11.76 9.64
CA ILE A 48 6.51 -13.20 9.38
C ILE A 48 6.06 -13.54 7.95
N GLU A 49 5.05 -12.85 7.44
CA GLU A 49 4.48 -13.07 6.11
C GLU A 49 4.73 -11.83 5.23
N THR A 50 5.62 -11.97 4.25
CA THR A 50 5.91 -10.95 3.24
C THR A 50 5.76 -11.53 1.85
N GLY A 51 5.06 -10.83 0.97
CA GLY A 51 4.90 -11.23 -0.41
C GLY A 51 3.96 -10.31 -1.15
N PHE A 52 3.46 -10.81 -2.28
CA PHE A 52 2.49 -10.12 -3.12
C PHE A 52 1.19 -10.94 -3.12
N ALA A 53 0.07 -10.24 -3.09
CA ALA A 53 -1.26 -10.78 -3.32
C ALA A 53 -1.83 -10.13 -4.59
N THR A 54 -2.83 -10.76 -5.21
CA THR A 54 -3.50 -10.14 -6.35
C THR A 54 -4.38 -8.97 -5.90
N PRO A 55 -4.71 -8.01 -6.77
CA PRO A 55 -5.66 -6.95 -6.42
C PRO A 55 -7.00 -7.49 -5.92
N GLY A 56 -7.49 -8.60 -6.48
CA GLY A 56 -8.74 -9.24 -6.03
C GLY A 56 -8.64 -9.75 -4.59
N ASP A 57 -7.55 -10.46 -4.26
CA ASP A 57 -7.33 -10.97 -2.89
C ASP A 57 -7.28 -9.83 -1.86
N LEU A 58 -6.66 -8.70 -2.21
CA LEU A 58 -6.55 -7.53 -1.33
C LEU A 58 -7.89 -6.82 -1.13
N VAL A 59 -8.74 -6.77 -2.17
CA VAL A 59 -10.08 -6.20 -2.08
C VAL A 59 -11.00 -7.09 -1.26
N ASP A 60 -10.93 -8.40 -1.45
CA ASP A 60 -11.74 -9.37 -0.72
C ASP A 60 -11.41 -9.38 0.78
N ASP A 61 -10.15 -9.14 1.15
CA ASP A 61 -9.69 -9.05 2.54
C ASP A 61 -9.62 -7.61 3.09
N ARG A 62 -10.17 -6.62 2.35
CA ARG A 62 -10.05 -5.19 2.67
C ARG A 62 -10.38 -4.85 4.12
N GLU A 63 -11.42 -5.46 4.68
CA GLU A 63 -11.89 -5.18 6.05
C GLU A 63 -10.93 -5.67 7.15
N SER A 64 -9.99 -6.57 6.85
CA SER A 64 -8.99 -7.06 7.81
C SER A 64 -7.85 -6.05 8.02
N PHE A 65 -7.64 -5.14 7.06
CA PHE A 65 -6.56 -4.16 7.08
C PHE A 65 -6.87 -2.96 7.99
N GLU A 66 -5.81 -2.29 8.46
CA GLU A 66 -5.93 -1.01 9.16
C GLU A 66 -6.32 0.13 8.21
N THR A 67 -6.82 1.23 8.77
CA THR A 67 -7.44 2.34 8.02
C THR A 67 -6.56 2.90 6.89
N TRP A 68 -5.25 3.08 7.11
CA TRP A 68 -4.37 3.63 6.07
C TRP A 68 -4.16 2.67 4.90
N SER A 69 -4.07 1.37 5.16
CA SER A 69 -4.02 0.35 4.12
C SER A 69 -5.32 0.33 3.31
N GLN A 70 -6.47 0.46 3.97
CA GLN A 70 -7.76 0.57 3.29
C GLN A 70 -7.84 1.81 2.38
N ILE A 71 -7.40 2.97 2.86
CA ILE A 71 -7.33 4.21 2.06
C ILE A 71 -6.43 4.02 0.83
N CYS A 72 -5.25 3.41 1.00
CA CYS A 72 -4.37 3.09 -0.12
C CYS A 72 -5.03 2.16 -1.14
N LEU A 73 -5.69 1.09 -0.70
CA LEU A 73 -6.37 0.15 -1.59
C LEU A 73 -7.51 0.82 -2.36
N ASP A 74 -8.32 1.63 -1.70
CA ASP A 74 -9.44 2.35 -2.33
C ASP A 74 -8.94 3.32 -3.40
N HIS A 75 -7.85 4.04 -3.14
CA HIS A 75 -7.28 4.96 -4.11
C HIS A 75 -6.62 4.23 -5.30
N LEU A 76 -5.82 3.19 -5.04
CA LEU A 76 -5.05 2.50 -6.08
C LEU A 76 -5.92 1.59 -6.96
N LEU A 77 -6.98 1.00 -6.40
CA LEU A 77 -7.82 0.01 -7.12
C LEU A 77 -9.17 0.59 -7.53
N GLY A 78 -9.67 1.60 -6.81
CA GLY A 78 -10.94 2.28 -7.09
C GLY A 78 -10.89 3.28 -8.26
N GLU A 79 -9.70 3.73 -8.68
CA GLU A 79 -9.54 4.64 -9.84
C GLU A 79 -9.41 3.92 -11.20
N SER A 80 -9.89 2.69 -11.32
CA SER A 80 -9.93 1.99 -12.62
C SER A 80 -10.98 2.54 -13.60
N ASP A 81 -11.61 3.70 -13.35
CA ASP A 81 -12.65 4.28 -14.21
C ASP A 81 -12.57 5.81 -14.43
N SER A 82 -11.36 6.39 -14.52
CA SER A 82 -11.17 7.79 -14.95
C SER A 82 -10.12 7.96 -16.05
N GLY A 83 -10.18 7.08 -17.05
CA GLY A 83 -9.57 7.29 -18.37
C GLY A 83 -10.61 7.71 -19.41
N SER A 84 -11.14 8.94 -19.34
CA SER A 84 -11.79 9.65 -20.46
C SER A 84 -12.07 11.11 -20.11
N GLY A 85 -11.27 12.02 -20.67
CA GLY A 85 -11.44 13.47 -20.64
C GLY A 85 -10.43 14.14 -21.55
#